data_AF-A0A1V6EC34-F1
#
_entry.id   AF-A0A1V6EC34-F1
#
_cell.length_a   1.000
_cell.length_b   1.000
_cell.length_c   1.000
_cell.angle_alpha   90.00
_cell.angle_beta   90.00
_cell.angle_gamma   90.00
#
_symmetry.space_group_name_H-M   'P 1'
#
loop_
_entity.id
_entity.type
_entity.pdbx_description
1 polymer ?
#
loop_
_entity_poly.entity_id
_entity_poly.type
_entity_poly.pdbx_seq_one_letter_code
_entity_poly.pdbx_strand_id
1 'polypeptide(L)'
;MSTTPPSKARTLKSKPAAKAVTKPAAAKAPGRTTKAPADADKAAVKAPAKPVQKPAPVPANELPSLRFQHSHALRQKTHSVLDALEAASSHRGHGEALADLVAELVVAGMEWYFLRPLQRAQVGFMAEQSAKLGLSGATKMINSASRGFILRMDHQQLRVVAAYIRELS
;
A
#
# COMPACT_ATOMS: atom_id res chain seq x y z
N MET A 1 46.79 4.14 42.79
CA MET A 1 47.45 3.37 41.72
C MET A 1 46.75 3.70 40.42
N SER A 2 47.33 4.63 39.66
CA SER A 2 46.87 5.03 38.33
C SER A 2 47.57 4.16 37.30
N THR A 3 46.84 3.65 36.29
CA THR A 3 47.18 3.78 34.86
C THR A 3 46.18 3.04 33.95
N THR A 4 45.80 3.77 32.91
CA THR A 4 44.89 3.52 31.78
C THR A 4 45.36 2.41 30.82
N PRO A 5 44.46 1.74 30.06
CA PRO A 5 44.78 0.68 29.09
C PRO A 5 45.40 1.17 27.76
N PRO A 6 46.09 0.30 26.99
CA PRO A 6 46.64 0.66 25.69
C PRO A 6 45.62 0.54 24.53
N SER A 7 45.51 1.64 23.78
CA SER A 7 44.77 1.81 22.54
C SER A 7 45.55 1.25 21.34
N LYS A 8 44.92 0.42 20.50
CA LYS A 8 45.53 -0.12 19.26
C LYS A 8 44.85 0.45 18.00
N ALA A 9 45.69 1.12 17.22
CA ALA A 9 45.77 1.17 15.75
C ALA A 9 44.51 1.50 14.93
N ARG A 10 44.44 2.74 14.43
CA ARG A 10 43.67 3.11 13.23
C ARG A 10 44.58 3.79 12.22
N THR A 11 45.03 3.03 11.23
CA THR A 11 45.78 3.54 10.08
C THR A 11 44.78 4.09 9.05
N LEU A 12 44.78 5.41 8.87
CA LEU A 12 44.11 6.10 7.76
C LEU A 12 45.12 6.24 6.61
N LYS A 13 44.79 5.71 5.43
CA LYS A 13 45.48 6.02 4.17
C LYS A 13 44.49 6.21 3.02
N SER A 14 44.35 7.48 2.61
CA SER A 14 44.36 8.03 1.24
C SER A 14 43.36 7.57 0.17
N LYS A 15 42.54 8.55 -0.28
CA LYS A 15 41.93 8.76 -1.62
C LYS A 15 43.04 9.08 -2.66
N PRO A 16 42.89 8.89 -4.00
CA PRO A 16 42.09 9.77 -4.92
C PRO A 16 41.39 9.02 -6.11
N ALA A 17 40.18 9.40 -6.53
CA ALA A 17 39.79 10.24 -7.70
C ALA A 17 39.72 9.59 -9.12
N ALA A 18 38.56 9.80 -9.76
CA ALA A 18 38.34 10.24 -11.16
C ALA A 18 37.82 9.27 -12.26
N LYS A 19 36.92 9.87 -13.08
CA LYS A 19 36.41 9.57 -14.45
C LYS A 19 35.30 8.52 -14.57
N ALA A 20 34.06 8.83 -14.99
CA ALA A 20 33.54 9.53 -16.19
C ALA A 20 33.73 8.72 -17.50
N VAL A 21 32.66 8.05 -17.96
CA VAL A 21 32.47 7.46 -19.31
C VAL A 21 30.94 7.43 -19.56
N THR A 22 30.38 8.50 -20.11
CA THR A 22 29.88 8.66 -21.51
C THR A 22 28.64 7.84 -21.90
N LYS A 23 27.59 8.61 -22.22
CA LYS A 23 26.43 8.28 -23.06
C LYS A 23 26.82 8.41 -24.55
N PRO A 24 26.25 7.60 -25.45
CA PRO A 24 25.68 8.12 -26.71
C PRO A 24 24.26 7.56 -26.93
N ALA A 25 23.23 8.36 -27.22
CA ALA A 25 22.87 8.98 -28.51
C ALA A 25 22.08 8.04 -29.46
N ALA A 26 20.76 8.28 -29.51
CA ALA A 26 19.85 8.44 -30.65
C ALA A 26 19.83 7.49 -31.88
N ALA A 27 18.61 7.45 -32.46
CA ALA A 27 18.19 6.96 -33.79
C ALA A 27 17.84 5.46 -33.84
N LYS A 28 16.79 4.97 -34.50
CA LYS A 28 15.95 5.51 -35.58
C LYS A 28 14.69 4.63 -35.71
N ALA A 29 13.52 5.23 -35.87
CA ALA A 29 12.33 4.56 -36.38
C ALA A 29 12.40 4.42 -37.92
N PRO A 30 11.77 3.39 -38.49
CA PRO A 30 10.91 3.57 -39.65
C PRO A 30 9.55 2.86 -39.38
N GLY A 31 8.37 3.35 -39.72
CA GLY A 31 8.01 4.22 -40.83
C GLY A 31 6.95 3.50 -41.68
N ARG A 32 5.70 3.95 -41.55
CA ARG A 32 4.64 4.05 -42.58
C ARG A 32 3.87 2.79 -43.09
N THR A 33 2.57 2.82 -42.77
CA THR A 33 1.36 2.69 -43.64
C THR A 33 1.17 1.50 -44.59
N THR A 34 0.00 0.87 -44.49
CA THR A 34 -1.00 0.61 -45.57
C THR A 34 -2.28 0.05 -44.90
N LYS A 35 -3.35 0.83 -44.72
CA LYS A 35 -4.51 1.09 -45.61
C LYS A 35 -5.22 -0.17 -46.12
N ALA A 36 -6.46 -0.35 -45.64
CA ALA A 36 -7.49 -1.24 -46.16
C ALA A 36 -8.01 -0.80 -47.55
N PRO A 37 -8.78 -1.67 -48.22
CA PRO A 37 -9.98 -1.21 -48.90
C PRO A 37 -11.25 -2.03 -48.53
N ALA A 38 -12.38 -1.36 -48.76
CA ALA A 38 -13.75 -1.77 -48.52
C ALA A 38 -14.37 -2.50 -49.74
N ASP A 39 -15.51 -3.16 -49.53
CA ASP A 39 -16.74 -3.12 -50.35
C ASP A 39 -17.82 -3.95 -49.60
N ALA A 40 -18.91 -3.32 -49.11
CA ALA A 40 -20.23 -3.15 -49.74
C ALA A 40 -21.14 -4.39 -49.61
N ASP A 41 -22.28 -4.27 -48.91
CA ASP A 41 -23.61 -4.21 -49.52
C ASP A 41 -24.70 -4.07 -48.42
N LYS A 42 -25.95 -3.98 -48.84
CA LYS A 42 -27.00 -3.05 -48.40
C LYS A 42 -28.26 -3.87 -48.17
N ALA A 43 -28.89 -3.79 -47.01
CA ALA A 43 -30.33 -4.06 -46.91
C ALA A 43 -30.93 -3.50 -45.61
N ALA A 44 -31.87 -2.59 -45.79
CA ALA A 44 -32.71 -2.00 -44.77
C ALA A 44 -33.81 -2.97 -44.32
N VAL A 45 -34.05 -3.07 -43.02
CA VAL A 45 -35.37 -3.42 -42.47
C VAL A 45 -35.66 -2.47 -41.32
N LYS A 46 -36.65 -1.59 -41.53
CA LYS A 46 -37.14 -0.60 -40.59
C LYS A 46 -38.26 -1.26 -39.76
N ALA A 47 -37.99 -1.52 -38.48
CA ALA A 47 -38.98 -1.97 -37.50
C ALA A 47 -39.18 -0.88 -36.43
N PRO A 48 -40.42 -0.66 -35.93
CA PRO A 48 -40.80 0.54 -35.18
C PRO A 48 -40.18 0.58 -33.77
N ALA A 49 -39.63 1.74 -33.43
CA ALA A 49 -39.02 2.03 -32.13
C ALA A 49 -40.09 2.08 -31.02
N LYS A 50 -40.01 1.14 -30.07
CA LYS A 50 -40.63 1.29 -28.75
C LYS A 50 -39.85 2.36 -27.97
N PRO A 51 -40.52 3.24 -27.19
CA PRO A 51 -39.84 4.25 -26.39
C PRO A 51 -38.98 3.56 -25.33
N VAL A 52 -37.66 3.64 -25.49
CA VAL A 52 -36.68 3.20 -24.51
C VAL A 52 -36.81 4.12 -23.31
N GLN A 53 -37.25 3.55 -22.20
CA GLN A 53 -37.34 4.24 -20.91
C GLN A 53 -35.98 4.86 -20.58
N LYS A 54 -36.01 6.13 -20.17
CA LYS A 54 -34.86 6.83 -19.61
C LYS A 54 -34.28 5.97 -18.48
N PRO A 55 -32.99 5.56 -18.53
CA PRO A 55 -32.42 4.76 -17.46
C PRO A 55 -32.60 5.51 -16.14
N ALA A 56 -33.20 4.82 -15.16
CA ALA A 56 -33.18 5.27 -13.78
C ALA A 56 -31.72 5.53 -13.36
N PRO A 57 -31.46 6.48 -12.46
CA PRO A 57 -30.11 6.71 -11.96
C PRO A 57 -29.60 5.39 -11.38
N VAL A 58 -28.59 4.82 -12.01
CA VAL A 58 -27.87 3.68 -11.45
C VAL A 58 -27.33 4.16 -10.12
N PRO A 59 -27.64 3.53 -8.98
CA PRO A 59 -26.91 3.85 -7.77
C PRO A 59 -25.43 3.66 -8.09
N ALA A 60 -24.57 4.54 -7.60
CA ALA A 60 -23.13 4.39 -7.68
C ALA A 60 -22.74 3.14 -6.87
N ASN A 61 -22.98 1.95 -7.42
CA ASN A 61 -22.35 0.74 -6.94
C ASN A 61 -21.26 0.42 -7.96
N GLU A 62 -20.15 1.04 -7.60
CA GLU A 62 -18.90 1.16 -8.28
C GLU A 62 -18.28 -0.22 -8.58
N LEU A 63 -17.36 -0.24 -9.53
CA LEU A 63 -16.59 -1.42 -9.91
C LEU A 63 -16.05 -2.20 -8.70
N PRO A 64 -15.77 -3.51 -8.83
CA PRO A 64 -15.21 -4.30 -7.74
C PRO A 64 -13.94 -3.63 -7.21
N SER A 65 -14.05 -3.04 -6.02
CA SER A 65 -12.93 -2.45 -5.30
C SER A 65 -12.13 -3.56 -4.63
N LEU A 66 -10.82 -3.55 -4.82
CA LEU A 66 -9.90 -4.51 -4.20
C LEU A 66 -9.89 -4.28 -2.67
N ARG A 67 -10.47 -5.22 -1.91
CA ARG A 67 -10.46 -5.22 -0.44
C ARG A 67 -9.60 -6.38 0.05
N PHE A 68 -8.84 -6.17 1.12
CA PHE A 68 -8.16 -7.27 1.79
C PHE A 68 -8.96 -7.72 3.00
N GLN A 69 -9.06 -9.03 3.18
CA GLN A 69 -9.73 -9.61 4.34
C GLN A 69 -8.71 -9.87 5.44
N HIS A 70 -8.85 -9.24 6.59
CA HIS A 70 -8.04 -9.56 7.78
C HIS A 70 -8.71 -10.61 8.67
N SER A 71 -7.95 -11.14 9.64
CA SER A 71 -8.42 -12.17 10.56
C SER A 71 -9.62 -11.68 11.40
N HIS A 72 -10.44 -12.64 11.87
CA HIS A 72 -11.56 -12.35 12.75
C HIS A 72 -11.10 -11.71 14.07
N ALA A 73 -9.99 -12.19 14.64
CA ALA A 73 -9.40 -11.62 15.84
C ALA A 73 -8.99 -10.15 15.63
N LEU A 74 -8.36 -9.82 14.49
CA LEU A 74 -8.01 -8.44 14.18
C LEU A 74 -9.26 -7.57 13.99
N ARG A 75 -10.32 -8.11 13.37
CA ARG A 75 -11.61 -7.41 13.25
C ARG A 75 -12.22 -7.07 14.61
N GLN A 76 -12.26 -8.03 15.52
CA GLN A 76 -12.77 -7.82 16.87
C GLN A 76 -11.95 -6.77 17.62
N LYS A 77 -10.62 -6.82 17.49
CA LYS A 77 -9.73 -5.81 18.06
C LYS A 77 -9.99 -4.43 17.47
N THR A 78 -10.16 -4.32 16.15
CA THR A 78 -10.53 -3.07 15.47
C THR A 78 -11.79 -2.50 16.12
N HIS A 79 -12.90 -3.24 16.15
CA HIS A 79 -14.14 -2.75 16.73
C HIS A 79 -13.99 -2.34 18.20
N SER A 80 -13.31 -3.16 19.01
CA SER A 80 -13.10 -2.87 20.43
C SER A 80 -12.33 -1.56 20.67
N VAL A 81 -11.27 -1.30 19.88
CA VAL A 81 -10.49 -0.05 20.01
C VAL A 81 -11.30 1.16 19.54
N LEU A 82 -12.05 1.03 18.45
CA LEU A 82 -12.89 2.09 17.92
C LEU A 82 -14.04 2.44 18.88
N ASP A 83 -14.74 1.44 19.41
CA ASP A 83 -15.82 1.62 20.37
C ASP A 83 -15.30 2.30 21.66
N ALA A 84 -14.11 1.89 22.14
CA ALA A 84 -13.48 2.52 23.30
C ALA A 84 -13.11 3.99 23.07
N LEU A 85 -12.63 4.32 21.86
CA LEU A 85 -12.31 5.68 21.44
C LEU A 85 -13.55 6.58 21.33
N GLU A 86 -14.69 6.01 20.92
CA GLU A 86 -15.95 6.74 20.78
C GLU A 86 -16.66 6.97 22.12
N ALA A 87 -16.61 5.97 23.01
CA ALA A 87 -17.32 5.99 24.30
C ALA A 87 -16.63 6.88 25.35
N ALA A 88 -15.30 7.03 25.30
CA ALA A 88 -14.56 7.80 26.29
C ALA A 88 -14.29 9.24 25.82
N SER A 89 -14.41 10.21 26.73
CA SER A 89 -14.18 11.63 26.44
C SER A 89 -12.70 12.02 26.31
N SER A 90 -11.79 11.20 26.84
CA SER A 90 -10.34 11.13 26.54
C SER A 90 -9.67 10.22 27.58
N HIS A 91 -9.20 9.03 27.18
CA HIS A 91 -8.37 8.15 28.02
C HIS A 91 -6.88 8.23 27.66
N ARG A 92 -6.03 8.24 28.69
CA ARG A 92 -4.58 8.07 28.55
C ARG A 92 -4.32 6.69 27.94
N GLY A 93 -3.80 6.64 26.71
CA GLY A 93 -3.46 5.37 26.03
C GLY A 93 -4.25 5.09 24.74
N HIS A 94 -5.27 5.88 24.42
CA HIS A 94 -6.00 5.73 23.16
C HIS A 94 -5.12 5.87 21.91
N GLY A 95 -4.20 6.83 21.89
CA GLY A 95 -3.25 6.99 20.79
C GLY A 95 -2.33 5.77 20.64
N GLU A 96 -1.92 5.15 21.75
CA GLU A 96 -1.11 3.93 21.72
C GLU A 96 -1.92 2.75 21.20
N ALA A 97 -3.13 2.53 21.71
CA ALA A 97 -4.02 1.48 21.24
C ALA A 97 -4.35 1.61 19.74
N LEU A 98 -4.59 2.83 19.26
CA LEU A 98 -4.84 3.10 17.85
C LEU A 98 -3.58 2.87 16.99
N ALA A 99 -2.41 3.29 17.48
CA ALA A 99 -1.15 3.06 16.78
C ALA A 99 -0.81 1.57 16.66
N ASP A 100 -1.04 0.79 17.71
CA ASP A 100 -0.86 -0.66 17.72
C ASP A 100 -1.85 -1.34 16.77
N LEU A 101 -3.10 -0.90 16.75
CA LEU A 101 -4.11 -1.38 15.79
C LEU A 101 -3.68 -1.12 14.34
N VAL A 102 -3.29 0.12 14.02
CA VAL A 102 -2.83 0.49 12.67
C VAL A 102 -1.61 -0.35 12.27
N ALA A 103 -0.68 -0.60 13.20
CA ALA A 103 0.49 -1.44 12.94
C ALA A 103 0.11 -2.87 12.54
N GLU A 104 -0.89 -3.47 13.20
CA GLU A 104 -1.39 -4.81 12.84
C GLU A 104 -2.12 -4.82 11.50
N LEU A 105 -2.91 -3.78 11.21
CA LEU A 105 -3.60 -3.63 9.93
C LEU A 105 -2.61 -3.50 8.76
N VAL A 106 -1.54 -2.73 8.93
CA VAL A 106 -0.47 -2.58 7.91
C VAL A 106 0.19 -3.93 7.62
N VAL A 107 0.56 -4.68 8.65
CA VAL A 107 1.17 -6.01 8.48
C VAL A 107 0.20 -6.94 7.74
N ALA A 108 -1.06 -7.02 8.18
CA ALA A 108 -2.07 -7.88 7.55
C ALA A 108 -2.32 -7.51 6.08
N GLY A 109 -2.42 -6.21 5.77
CA GLY A 109 -2.63 -5.71 4.41
C GLY A 109 -1.44 -6.00 3.50
N MET A 110 -0.22 -5.78 3.98
CA MET A 110 0.98 -6.06 3.20
C MET A 110 1.19 -7.57 2.99
N GLU A 111 0.95 -8.41 3.99
CA GLU A 111 0.98 -9.85 3.79
C GLU A 111 -0.05 -10.29 2.74
N TRP A 112 -1.26 -9.71 2.77
CA TRP A 112 -2.33 -10.04 1.84
C TRP A 112 -1.97 -9.73 0.39
N TYR A 113 -1.39 -8.55 0.13
CA TYR A 113 -1.11 -8.10 -1.23
C TYR A 113 0.30 -8.43 -1.72
N PHE A 114 1.25 -8.72 -0.83
CA PHE A 114 2.63 -8.99 -1.21
C PHE A 114 3.01 -10.45 -0.98
N LEU A 115 2.80 -10.99 0.22
CA LEU A 115 3.29 -12.32 0.55
C LEU A 115 2.41 -13.44 -0.04
N ARG A 116 1.08 -13.31 0.06
CA ARG A 116 0.15 -14.34 -0.42
C ARG A 116 0.20 -14.54 -1.94
N PRO A 117 0.36 -13.51 -2.78
CA PRO A 117 0.54 -13.71 -4.22
C PRO A 117 1.84 -14.44 -4.55
N LEU A 118 2.94 -14.15 -3.84
CA LEU A 118 4.21 -14.86 -4.02
C LEU A 118 4.09 -16.35 -3.69
N GLN A 119 3.39 -16.68 -2.60
CA GLN A 119 3.10 -18.07 -2.23
C GLN A 119 2.24 -18.77 -3.30
N ARG A 120 1.22 -18.10 -3.84
CA ARG A 120 0.40 -18.64 -4.92
C ARG A 120 1.18 -18.84 -6.23
N ALA A 121 2.12 -17.94 -6.50
CA ALA A 121 3.01 -18.03 -7.66
C ALA A 121 4.15 -19.05 -7.48
N GLN A 122 4.28 -19.66 -6.30
CA GLN A 122 5.30 -20.68 -6.01
C GLN A 122 6.72 -20.21 -6.35
N VAL A 123 7.07 -18.98 -5.97
CA VAL A 123 8.36 -18.36 -6.30
C VAL A 123 9.58 -19.05 -5.64
N GLY A 124 9.34 -20.05 -4.81
CA GLY A 124 10.34 -20.84 -4.12
C GLY A 124 10.71 -20.29 -2.74
N PHE A 125 11.19 -21.17 -1.87
CA PHE A 125 11.42 -20.87 -0.46
C PHE A 125 12.36 -19.67 -0.24
N MET A 126 13.48 -19.59 -0.97
CA MET A 126 14.46 -18.51 -0.78
C MET A 126 13.88 -17.13 -1.15
N ALA A 127 13.09 -17.06 -2.22
CA ALA A 127 12.41 -15.83 -2.62
C ALA A 127 11.34 -15.43 -1.58
N GLU A 128 10.56 -16.39 -1.05
CA GLU A 128 9.60 -16.12 0.01
C GLU A 128 10.26 -15.63 1.31
N GLN A 129 11.37 -16.23 1.74
CA GLN A 129 12.08 -15.79 2.94
C GLN A 129 12.68 -14.39 2.76
N SER A 130 13.25 -14.12 1.58
CA SER A 130 13.75 -12.79 1.22
C SER A 130 12.61 -11.75 1.24
N ALA A 131 11.45 -12.10 0.69
CA ALA A 131 10.26 -11.25 0.70
C ALA A 131 9.75 -10.98 2.13
N LYS A 132 9.70 -12.01 2.99
CA LYS A 132 9.33 -11.85 4.42
C LYS A 132 10.29 -10.92 5.15
N LEU A 133 11.60 -11.04 4.91
CA LEU A 133 12.59 -10.17 5.52
C LEU A 133 12.43 -8.71 5.06
N GLY A 134 12.29 -8.49 3.75
CA GLY A 134 12.03 -7.17 3.19
C GLY A 134 10.74 -6.55 3.74
N LEU A 135 9.68 -7.36 3.83
CA LEU A 135 8.39 -6.96 4.39
C LEU A 135 8.50 -6.57 5.88
N SER A 136 9.26 -7.32 6.68
CA SER A 136 9.51 -6.97 8.09
C SER A 136 10.21 -5.61 8.23
N GLY A 137 11.17 -5.31 7.36
CA GLY A 137 11.83 -4.01 7.33
C GLY A 137 10.88 -2.87 6.96
N ALA A 138 10.11 -3.06 5.89
CA ALA A 138 9.15 -2.07 5.41
C ALA A 138 8.04 -1.76 6.44
N THR A 139 7.42 -2.80 7.01
CA THR A 139 6.37 -2.64 8.03
C THR A 139 6.90 -1.95 9.28
N LYS A 140 8.12 -2.23 9.73
CA LYS A 140 8.75 -1.51 10.86
C LYS A 140 8.89 -0.01 10.59
N MET A 141 9.35 0.38 9.41
CA MET A 141 9.51 1.80 9.06
C MET A 141 8.16 2.51 9.01
N ILE A 142 7.17 1.89 8.39
CA ILE A 142 5.81 2.44 8.31
C ILE A 142 5.20 2.55 9.70
N ASN A 143 5.28 1.50 10.51
CA ASN A 143 4.71 1.48 11.86
C ASN A 143 5.38 2.52 12.78
N SER A 144 6.70 2.71 12.64
CA SER A 144 7.44 3.76 13.35
C SER A 144 6.92 5.16 12.98
N ALA A 145 6.78 5.43 11.67
CA ALA A 145 6.25 6.70 11.19
C ALA A 145 4.79 6.93 11.67
N SER A 146 3.92 5.95 11.46
CA SER A 146 2.51 5.99 11.88
C SER A 146 2.38 6.25 13.38
N ARG A 147 3.13 5.53 14.22
CA ARG A 147 3.13 5.73 15.68
C ARG A 147 3.59 7.14 16.05
N GLY A 148 4.62 7.67 15.37
CA GLY A 148 5.12 9.02 15.59
C GLY A 148 4.11 10.13 15.31
N PHE A 149 3.18 9.91 14.38
CA PHE A 149 2.05 10.83 14.12
C PHE A 149 0.91 10.61 15.10
N ILE A 150 0.43 9.37 15.25
CA ILE A 150 -0.75 9.03 16.06
C ILE A 150 -0.55 9.42 17.52
N LEU A 151 0.63 9.18 18.10
CA LEU A 151 0.89 9.50 19.51
C LEU A 151 0.89 11.01 19.81
N ARG A 152 0.99 11.86 18.79
CA ARG A 152 0.95 13.32 18.93
C ARG A 152 -0.44 13.91 18.66
N MET A 153 -1.40 13.07 18.24
CA MET A 153 -2.75 13.52 17.93
C MET A 153 -3.54 13.80 19.21
N ASP A 154 -4.36 14.84 19.16
CA ASP A 154 -5.38 15.05 20.18
C ASP A 154 -6.56 14.08 20.01
N HIS A 155 -7.46 14.04 21.00
CA HIS A 155 -8.59 13.12 20.99
C HIS A 155 -9.54 13.32 19.80
N GLN A 156 -9.77 14.55 19.35
CA GLN A 156 -10.64 14.81 18.20
C GLN A 156 -10.01 14.26 16.91
N GLN A 157 -8.70 14.47 16.73
CA GLN A 157 -7.96 13.91 15.61
C GLN A 157 -7.98 12.37 15.61
N LEU A 158 -7.81 11.74 16.78
CA LEU A 158 -7.92 10.29 16.92
C LEU A 158 -9.31 9.78 16.53
N ARG A 159 -10.38 10.49 16.88
CA ARG A 159 -11.75 10.14 16.48
C ARG A 159 -11.99 10.25 14.98
N VAL A 160 -11.39 11.24 14.32
CA VAL A 160 -11.47 11.35 12.85
C VAL A 160 -10.83 10.13 12.19
N VAL A 161 -9.65 9.72 12.66
CA VAL A 161 -8.98 8.50 12.15
C VAL A 161 -9.81 7.25 12.44
N ALA A 162 -10.36 7.15 13.65
CA ALA A 162 -11.22 6.04 14.04
C ALA A 162 -12.47 5.92 13.16
N ALA A 163 -13.16 7.03 12.91
CA ALA A 163 -14.33 7.08 12.05
C ALA A 163 -14.00 6.62 10.62
N TYR A 164 -12.88 7.08 10.06
CA TYR A 164 -12.43 6.65 8.74
C TYR A 164 -12.15 5.15 8.68
N ILE A 165 -11.48 4.58 9.69
CA ILE A 165 -11.24 3.12 9.73
C ILE A 165 -12.57 2.36 9.82
N ARG A 166 -13.57 2.91 10.53
CA ARG A 166 -14.90 2.30 10.65
C ARG A 166 -15.66 2.28 9.33
N GLU A 167 -15.52 3.31 8.50
CA GLU A 167 -16.10 3.34 7.15
C GLU A 167 -15.52 2.26 6.22
N LEU A 168 -14.29 1.81 6.49
CA LEU A 168 -13.61 0.78 5.70
C LEU A 168 -13.88 -0.66 6.20
N SER A 169 -14.37 -0.83 7.43
CA SER A 169 -14.50 -2.11 8.13
C SER A 169 -15.85 -2.78 7.91
#